data_AF-A0A8D0ET82-F1
#
_entry.id   AF-A0A8D0ET82-F1
#
_cell.length_a   1.000
_cell.length_b   1.000
_cell.length_c   1.000
_cell.angle_alpha   90.00
_cell.angle_beta   90.00
_cell.angle_gamma   90.00
#
_symmetry.space_group_name_H-M   'P 1'
#
loop_
_entity.id
_entity.type
_entity.pdbx_description
1 polymer ?
#
loop_
_entity_poly.entity_id
_entity_poly.type
_entity_poly.pdbx_seq_one_letter_code
_entity_poly.pdbx_strand_id
1 'polypeptide(L)'
;MWEKMETKTIVYDLDTSGGLMEQIQALLAPPKSEDGEKKSRRPEKEPRRSGRATNHDSCDSCKEGGDLLCCDHCPAAFHLQCW
;
A
#
# COMPACT_ATOMS: atom_id res chain seq x y z
N MET A 1 55.93 9.42 18.65
CA MET A 1 55.52 8.17 17.99
C MET A 1 54.01 8.22 17.85
N TRP A 2 53.49 8.43 16.63
CA TRP A 2 52.06 8.33 16.36
C TRP A 2 51.79 6.93 15.85
N GLU A 3 51.09 6.15 16.67
CA GLU A 3 50.76 4.75 16.37
C GLU A 3 49.89 4.68 15.12
N LYS A 4 50.33 3.79 14.21
CA LYS A 4 49.72 3.51 12.93
C LYS A 4 48.23 3.18 13.12
N MET A 5 47.34 4.05 12.65
CA MET A 5 45.95 3.68 12.41
C MET A 5 45.90 2.89 11.10
N GLU A 6 45.79 1.57 11.24
CA GLU A 6 45.64 0.65 10.12
C GLU A 6 44.21 0.77 9.58
N THR A 7 44.07 1.47 8.46
CA THR A 7 42.78 1.61 7.77
C THR A 7 42.45 0.27 7.12
N LYS A 8 41.59 -0.53 7.77
CA LYS A 8 41.01 -1.72 7.15
C LYS A 8 40.27 -1.29 5.88
N THR A 9 40.88 -1.57 4.74
CA THR A 9 40.25 -1.40 3.43
C THR A 9 39.07 -2.36 3.38
N ILE A 10 37.85 -1.82 3.48
CA ILE A 10 36.64 -2.62 3.30
C ILE A 10 36.55 -2.92 1.81
N VAL A 11 36.95 -4.14 1.43
CA VAL A 11 36.67 -4.70 0.12
C VAL A 11 35.19 -5.06 0.13
N TYR A 12 34.38 -4.28 -0.57
CA TYR A 12 33.01 -4.68 -0.84
C TYR A 12 33.10 -5.79 -1.90
N ASP A 13 32.75 -7.02 -1.52
CA ASP A 13 32.49 -8.08 -2.50
C ASP A 13 31.33 -7.59 -3.37
N LEU A 14 31.69 -7.09 -4.55
CA LEU A 14 30.75 -6.69 -5.59
C LEU A 14 30.28 -7.97 -6.28
N ASP A 15 29.60 -8.84 -5.52
CA ASP A 15 28.94 -10.03 -6.04
C ASP A 15 27.85 -9.56 -7.02
N THR A 16 28.23 -9.46 -8.29
CA THR A 16 27.36 -9.18 -9.43
C THR A 16 26.54 -10.42 -9.82
N SER A 17 26.61 -11.50 -9.04
CA SER A 17 25.82 -12.70 -9.22
C SER A 17 24.47 -12.59 -8.49
N GLY A 18 23.48 -12.05 -9.20
CA GLY A 18 22.08 -12.13 -8.79
C GLY A 18 21.70 -11.10 -7.74
N GLY A 19 21.20 -9.95 -8.21
CA GLY A 19 20.65 -8.94 -7.31
C GLY A 19 19.53 -9.50 -6.42
N LEU A 20 19.30 -8.84 -5.29
CA LEU A 20 18.26 -9.16 -4.29
C LEU A 20 16.81 -9.13 -4.84
N MET A 21 16.64 -8.90 -6.15
CA MET A 21 15.36 -8.79 -6.82
C MET A 21 14.48 -10.02 -6.60
N GLU A 22 15.06 -11.21 -6.58
CA GLU A 22 14.33 -12.47 -6.38
C GLU A 22 13.83 -12.62 -4.94
N GLN A 23 14.63 -12.20 -3.95
CA GLN A 23 14.21 -12.15 -2.55
C GLN A 23 13.13 -11.09 -2.31
N ILE A 24 13.23 -9.93 -2.96
CA ILE A 24 12.21 -8.87 -2.88
C ILE A 24 10.88 -9.35 -3.47
N GLN A 25 10.91 -10.04 -4.62
CA GLN A 25 9.72 -10.64 -5.24
C GLN A 25 9.05 -11.68 -4.33
N ALA A 26 9.81 -12.50 -3.60
CA ALA A 26 9.25 -13.47 -2.67
C ALA A 26 8.49 -12.82 -1.49
N LEU A 27 8.97 -11.68 -1.00
CA LEU A 27 8.33 -10.94 0.09
C LEU A 27 7.07 -10.18 -0.35
N LEU A 28 7.07 -9.66 -1.58
CA LEU A 28 5.90 -9.00 -2.18
C LEU A 28 4.90 -10.01 -2.77
N ALA A 29 5.27 -11.28 -2.87
CA ALA A 29 4.39 -12.30 -3.43
C ALA A 29 3.12 -12.43 -2.56
N PRO A 30 1.93 -12.54 -3.18
CA PRO A 30 0.71 -12.84 -2.44
C PRO A 30 0.87 -14.17 -1.70
N PRO A 31 0.22 -14.35 -0.53
CA PRO A 31 0.30 -15.60 0.20
C PRO A 31 -0.17 -16.75 -0.69
N LYS A 32 0.64 -17.81 -0.79
CA LYS A 32 0.32 -19.00 -1.58
C LYS A 32 -0.92 -19.67 -0.99
N SER A 33 -2.07 -19.47 -1.61
CA SER A 33 -3.27 -20.27 -1.37
C SER A 33 -3.12 -21.59 -2.16
N GLU A 34 -2.83 -22.69 -1.47
CA GLU A 34 -2.88 -24.04 -2.05
C GLU A 34 -4.34 -24.49 -2.24
N ASP A 35 -5.01 -23.95 -3.26
CA ASP A 35 -5.92 -24.69 -4.15
C ASP A 35 -6.53 -23.76 -5.22
N GLY A 36 -6.61 -24.24 -6.46
CA GLY A 36 -7.72 -23.92 -7.36
C GLY A 36 -7.66 -22.66 -8.25
N GLU A 37 -7.43 -22.90 -9.53
CA GLU A 37 -7.72 -22.09 -10.72
C GLU A 37 -8.84 -21.02 -10.66
N LYS A 38 -8.55 -19.89 -11.34
CA LYS A 38 -9.48 -18.89 -11.93
C LYS A 38 -10.12 -17.87 -10.98
N LYS A 39 -9.65 -16.62 -11.05
CA LYS A 39 -10.46 -15.45 -11.48
C LYS A 39 -9.63 -14.17 -11.50
N SER A 40 -9.86 -13.39 -12.55
CA SER A 40 -9.48 -11.99 -12.70
C SER A 40 -9.70 -11.21 -11.40
N ARG A 41 -8.61 -10.96 -10.66
CA ARG A 41 -8.63 -9.98 -9.57
C ARG A 41 -8.71 -8.59 -10.20
N ARG A 42 -9.95 -8.15 -10.48
CA ARG A 42 -10.25 -6.73 -10.39
C ARG A 42 -9.70 -6.27 -9.02
N PRO A 43 -9.04 -5.11 -8.91
CA PRO A 43 -8.68 -4.60 -7.59
C PRO A 43 -9.96 -4.55 -6.78
N GLU A 44 -10.06 -5.47 -5.84
CA GLU A 44 -11.18 -5.60 -4.92
C GLU A 44 -11.10 -4.32 -4.11
N LYS A 45 -11.95 -3.35 -4.49
CA LYS A 45 -12.19 -2.17 -3.67
C LYS A 45 -12.49 -2.75 -2.29
N GLU A 46 -11.59 -2.53 -1.33
CA GLU A 46 -11.75 -3.00 0.05
C GLU A 46 -13.24 -2.89 0.40
N PRO A 47 -13.90 -3.96 0.87
CA PRO A 47 -15.25 -3.83 1.37
C PRO A 47 -15.16 -2.77 2.46
N ARG A 48 -15.71 -1.58 2.16
CA ARG A 48 -15.66 -0.39 3.00
C ARG A 48 -16.02 -0.89 4.40
N ARG A 49 -15.01 -0.93 5.28
CA ARG A 49 -15.06 -1.56 6.61
C ARG A 49 -16.47 -1.39 7.17
N SER A 50 -17.17 -2.51 7.34
CA SER A 50 -18.59 -2.64 7.73
C SER A 50 -18.96 -1.96 9.07
N GLY A 51 -18.07 -1.17 9.67
CA GLY A 51 -18.27 -0.43 10.91
C GLY A 51 -18.12 1.08 10.81
N ARG A 52 -17.91 1.67 9.62
CA ARG A 52 -18.06 3.13 9.44
C ARG A 52 -19.53 3.46 9.30
N ALA A 53 -20.00 4.50 10.00
CA ALA A 53 -21.37 4.99 9.95
C ALA A 53 -21.88 5.03 8.49
N THR A 54 -23.18 4.76 8.29
CA THR A 54 -23.79 4.90 6.95
C THR A 54 -23.67 6.37 6.52
N ASN A 55 -22.69 6.66 5.66
CA ASN A 55 -22.47 7.97 5.10
C ASN A 55 -23.41 8.17 3.90
N HIS A 56 -23.65 9.42 3.51
CA HIS A 56 -24.37 9.73 2.28
C HIS A 56 -23.59 9.24 1.06
N ASP A 57 -24.30 8.68 0.07
CA ASP A 57 -23.71 8.23 -1.20
C ASP A 57 -23.48 9.38 -2.20
N SER A 58 -23.82 10.60 -1.80
CA SER A 58 -23.64 11.83 -2.57
C SER A 58 -22.98 12.92 -1.74
N CYS A 59 -22.24 13.81 -2.40
CA CYS A 59 -21.61 14.97 -1.78
C CYS A 59 -22.67 15.92 -1.24
N ASP A 60 -22.54 16.37 0.00
CA ASP A 60 -23.53 17.27 0.58
C ASP A 60 -23.57 18.66 -0.07
N SER A 61 -22.48 19.10 -0.69
CA SER A 61 -22.41 20.40 -1.37
C SER A 61 -22.94 20.36 -2.80
N CYS A 62 -22.60 19.34 -3.59
CA CYS A 62 -22.99 19.27 -5.02
C CYS A 62 -24.07 18.22 -5.33
N LYS A 63 -24.46 17.38 -4.36
CA LYS A 63 -25.43 16.29 -4.49
C LYS A 63 -25.09 15.24 -5.56
N GLU A 64 -23.83 15.18 -5.97
CA GLU A 64 -23.31 14.16 -6.90
C GLU A 64 -22.54 13.06 -6.16
N GLY A 65 -22.67 11.83 -6.64
CA GLY A 65 -21.85 10.70 -6.18
C GLY A 65 -20.46 10.71 -6.83
N GLY A 66 -19.52 9.98 -6.26
CA GLY A 66 -18.16 9.96 -6.79
C GLY A 66 -17.13 9.51 -5.75
N ASP A 67 -15.98 10.17 -5.74
CA ASP A 67 -14.94 9.95 -4.74
C ASP A 67 -15.17 10.83 -3.52
N LEU A 68 -16.03 10.33 -2.63
CA LEU A 68 -16.46 11.04 -1.44
C LEU A 68 -15.64 10.63 -0.21
N LEU A 69 -15.18 11.63 0.53
CA LEU A 69 -14.63 11.50 1.88
C LEU A 69 -15.78 11.36 2.88
N CYS A 70 -15.69 10.35 3.74
CA CYS A 70 -16.70 10.03 4.75
C CYS A 70 -16.27 10.59 6.10
N CYS A 71 -17.19 11.20 6.84
CA CYS A 71 -16.94 11.58 8.23
C CYS A 71 -17.12 10.34 9.15
N ASP A 72 -16.29 10.24 10.19
CA ASP A 72 -16.41 9.15 11.17
C ASP A 72 -17.46 9.44 12.26
N HIS A 73 -17.88 10.70 12.42
CA HIS A 73 -18.79 11.15 13.48
C HIS A 73 -20.19 11.55 12.99
N CYS A 74 -20.40 11.67 11.68
CA CYS A 74 -21.69 12.03 11.10
C CYS A 74 -21.87 11.35 9.74
N PRO A 75 -23.09 11.28 9.19
CA PRO A 75 -23.32 10.64 7.88
C PRO A 75 -22.84 11.51 6.70
N ALA A 76 -22.19 12.65 6.94
CA ALA A 76 -21.81 13.57 5.88
C ALA A 76 -20.72 12.99 4.99
N ALA A 77 -20.88 13.20 3.68
CA ALA A 77 -19.91 12.83 2.67
C ALA A 77 -19.62 14.02 1.76
N PHE A 78 -18.35 14.25 1.43
CA PHE A 78 -17.92 15.43 0.66
C PHE A 78 -16.78 15.10 -0.30
N HIS A 79 -16.72 15.78 -1.44
CA HIS A 79 -15.52 15.77 -2.27
C HIS A 79 -14.43 16.61 -1.63
N LEU A 80 -13.16 16.25 -1.84
CA LEU A 80 -12.01 17.03 -1.35
C LEU A 80 -12.04 18.50 -1.82
N GLN A 81 -12.68 18.79 -2.96
CA GLN A 81 -12.76 20.12 -3.57
C GLN A 81 -14.11 20.82 -3.34
N CYS A 82 -15.10 20.14 -2.77
CA CYS A 82 -16.41 20.71 -2.47
C CYS A 82 -16.38 21.29 -1.06
N TRP A 83 -15.98 22.55 -0.95
CA TRP A 83 -16.00 23.33 0.29
C TRP A 83 -17.20 24.26 0.27
#